data_AF-A0A8S9JIQ8-F1
#
_entry.id   AF-A0A8S9JIQ8-F1
#
_cell.length_a   1.000
_cell.length_b   1.000
_cell.length_c   1.000
_cell.angle_alpha   90.00
_cell.angle_beta   90.00
_cell.angle_gamma   90.00
#
_symmetry.space_group_name_H-M   'P 1'
#
loop_
_entity.id
_entity.type
_entity.pdbx_description
1 polymer ?
#
loop_
_entity_poly.entity_id
_entity_poly.type
_entity_poly.pdbx_seq_one_letter_code
_entity_poly.pdbx_strand_id
1 'polypeptide(L)'
;MPISREFWTWAVATAVIAVLVVFVGPSIIGPESILGSKNVLTTAKMIPLPVDGPESLDWDPRGEGPYVGVTDGRILKWRGSDLGWVEFAYSSPHRFV
;
A
#
# COMPACT_ATOMS: atom_id res chain seq x y z
N MET A 1 0.56 11.17 54.66
CA MET A 1 -0.79 11.45 54.10
C MET A 1 -1.28 10.16 53.45
N PRO A 2 -2.34 9.49 53.93
CA PRO A 2 -2.82 8.29 53.28
C PRO A 2 -3.62 8.69 52.02
N ILE A 3 -3.19 8.18 50.87
CA ILE A 3 -3.96 8.23 49.62
C ILE A 3 -5.30 7.52 49.88
N SER A 4 -6.42 8.19 49.60
CA SER A 4 -7.76 7.67 49.88
C SER A 4 -8.06 6.43 49.01
N ARG A 5 -8.84 5.47 49.54
CA ARG A 5 -9.27 4.28 48.80
C ARG A 5 -9.99 4.62 47.49
N GLU A 6 -10.67 5.76 47.46
CA GLU A 6 -11.36 6.29 46.29
C GLU A 6 -10.41 6.58 45.12
N PHE A 7 -9.24 7.17 45.39
CA PHE A 7 -8.24 7.44 44.35
C PHE A 7 -7.79 6.15 43.65
N TRP A 8 -7.55 5.08 44.42
CA TRP A 8 -7.16 3.79 43.86
C TRP A 8 -8.28 3.14 43.04
N THR A 9 -9.54 3.27 43.45
CA THR A 9 -10.68 2.77 42.68
C THR A 9 -10.76 3.40 41.30
N TRP A 10 -10.65 4.74 41.22
CA TRP A 10 -10.66 5.44 39.93
C TRP A 10 -9.44 5.11 39.08
N ALA A 11 -8.25 5.03 39.69
CA ALA A 11 -7.03 4.61 38.98
C ALA A 11 -7.18 3.22 38.36
N VAL A 12 -7.75 2.26 39.09
CA VAL A 12 -8.02 0.90 38.59
C VAL A 12 -9.09 0.93 37.50
N ALA A 13 -10.18 1.67 37.68
CA ALA A 13 -11.24 1.79 36.67
C ALA A 13 -10.72 2.34 35.35
N THR A 14 -9.90 3.41 35.39
CA THR A 14 -9.27 3.98 34.19
C THR A 14 -8.34 2.97 33.51
N ALA A 15 -7.54 2.22 34.29
CA ALA A 15 -6.67 1.19 33.73
C ALA A 15 -7.47 0.07 33.03
N VAL A 16 -8.57 -0.39 33.62
CA VAL A 16 -9.45 -1.40 33.02
C VAL A 16 -10.08 -0.90 31.73
N ILE A 17 -10.57 0.34 31.71
CA ILE A 17 -11.14 0.95 30.50
C ILE A 17 -10.08 1.07 29.40
N ALA A 18 -8.87 1.53 29.74
CA ALA A 18 -7.78 1.65 28.77
C ALA A 18 -7.43 0.29 28.15
N VAL A 19 -7.36 -0.77 28.97
CA VAL A 19 -7.15 -2.14 28.50
C VAL A 19 -8.29 -2.56 27.56
N LEU A 20 -9.55 -2.36 27.95
CA LEU A 20 -10.71 -2.71 27.12
C LEU A 20 -10.68 -1.98 25.77
N VAL A 21 -10.33 -0.70 25.76
CA VAL A 21 -10.20 0.09 24.52
C VAL A 21 -9.11 -0.46 23.61
N VAL A 22 -7.97 -0.89 24.15
CA VAL A 22 -6.89 -1.49 23.33
C VAL A 22 -7.32 -2.80 22.67
N PHE A 23 -8.09 -3.62 23.38
CA PHE A 23 -8.54 -4.92 22.85
C PHE A 23 -9.78 -4.85 21.96
N VAL A 24 -10.74 -3.98 22.28
CA VAL A 24 -12.03 -3.89 21.56
C VAL A 24 -12.02 -2.79 20.51
N GLY A 25 -11.29 -1.69 20.75
CA GLY A 25 -11.23 -0.52 19.86
C GLY A 25 -10.84 -0.85 18.42
N PRO A 26 -9.81 -1.68 18.16
CA PRO A 26 -9.46 -2.08 16.80
C PRO A 26 -10.57 -2.79 16.04
N SER A 27 -11.46 -3.52 16.73
CA SER A 27 -12.60 -4.19 16.10
C SER A 27 -13.73 -3.24 15.72
N ILE A 28 -13.76 -2.02 16.28
CA ILE A 28 -14.78 -0.99 15.98
C ILE A 28 -14.24 0.04 14.97
N ILE A 29 -12.97 0.42 15.08
CA ILE A 29 -12.35 1.50 14.30
C ILE A 29 -11.50 0.96 13.14
N GLY A 30 -11.07 -0.31 13.22
CA GLY A 30 -10.25 -0.93 12.19
C GLY A 30 -11.00 -1.19 10.88
N PRO A 31 -10.27 -1.41 9.78
CA PRO A 31 -10.89 -1.77 8.51
C PRO A 31 -11.63 -3.10 8.64
N GLU A 32 -12.75 -3.25 7.94
CA GLU A 32 -13.49 -4.50 7.91
C GLU A 32 -12.60 -5.65 7.42
N SER A 33 -12.58 -6.75 8.17
CA SER A 33 -11.92 -7.96 7.72
C SER A 33 -12.79 -8.67 6.68
N ILE A 34 -12.44 -8.52 5.40
CA ILE A 34 -13.11 -9.25 4.32
C ILE A 34 -12.60 -10.70 4.36
N LEU A 35 -13.52 -11.66 4.42
CA LEU A 35 -13.16 -13.09 4.43
C LEU A 35 -12.29 -13.43 3.22
N GLY A 36 -11.13 -14.05 3.46
CA GLY A 36 -10.16 -14.41 2.42
C GLY A 36 -9.21 -13.28 1.99
N SER A 37 -9.44 -12.05 2.44
CA SER A 37 -8.51 -10.94 2.19
C SER A 37 -7.22 -11.08 3.01
N LYS A 38 -6.12 -10.55 2.47
CA LYS A 38 -4.82 -10.49 3.14
C LYS A 38 -4.34 -9.04 3.19
N ASN A 39 -3.97 -8.57 4.38
CA ASN A 39 -3.36 -7.25 4.53
C ASN A 39 -1.84 -7.34 4.24
N VAL A 40 -1.48 -7.23 2.96
CA VAL A 40 -0.09 -7.34 2.48
C VAL A 40 0.44 -6.08 1.77
N LEU A 41 -0.35 -5.00 1.77
CA LEU A 41 0.03 -3.74 1.12
C LEU A 41 1.32 -3.15 1.72
N THR A 42 1.55 -3.35 3.02
CA THR A 42 2.78 -2.93 3.70
C THR A 42 4.04 -3.67 3.23
N THR A 43 3.88 -4.83 2.59
CA THR A 43 4.99 -5.62 2.02
C THR A 43 5.33 -5.18 0.58
N ALA A 44 4.56 -4.26 -0.01
CA ALA A 44 4.80 -3.80 -1.37
C ALA A 44 6.16 -3.11 -1.49
N LYS A 45 6.90 -3.47 -2.54
CA LYS A 45 8.19 -2.84 -2.87
C LYS A 45 7.99 -1.86 -4.01
N MET A 46 8.48 -0.62 -3.83
CA MET A 46 8.55 0.35 -4.92
C MET A 46 9.63 -0.06 -5.92
N ILE A 47 9.28 -0.01 -7.21
CA ILE A 47 10.21 -0.24 -8.31
C ILE A 47 10.40 1.11 -9.01
N PRO A 48 11.60 1.72 -8.95
CA PRO A 48 11.84 3.01 -9.57
C PRO A 48 11.73 2.89 -11.09
N LEU A 49 11.14 3.92 -11.70
CA LEU A 49 11.10 4.07 -13.16
C LEU A 49 12.34 4.87 -13.62
N PRO A 50 12.83 4.63 -14.85
CA PRO A 50 13.94 5.39 -15.40
C PRO A 50 13.57 6.82 -15.82
N VAL A 51 12.29 7.18 -15.77
CA VAL A 51 11.75 8.49 -16.12
C VAL A 51 10.59 8.86 -15.19
N ASP A 52 10.26 10.15 -15.17
CA ASP A 52 9.14 10.68 -14.39
C ASP A 52 7.79 10.42 -15.06
N GLY A 53 6.76 10.23 -14.22
CA GLY A 53 5.37 10.17 -14.66
C GLY A 53 4.99 8.87 -15.37
N PRO A 54 4.74 7.77 -14.65
CA PRO A 54 3.91 6.70 -15.20
C PRO A 54 2.50 7.25 -15.44
N GLU A 55 2.04 7.20 -16.69
CA GLU A 55 0.70 7.65 -17.07
C GLU A 55 -0.31 6.49 -17.08
N SER A 56 0.18 5.25 -17.20
CA SER A 56 -0.65 4.04 -17.24
C SER A 56 0.13 2.78 -16.82
N LEU A 57 -0.58 1.74 -16.38
CA LEU A 57 -0.04 0.43 -15.99
C LEU A 57 -0.98 -0.68 -16.48
N ASP A 58 -0.43 -1.72 -17.12
CA ASP A 58 -1.19 -2.90 -17.52
C ASP A 58 -0.41 -4.20 -17.27
N TRP A 59 -1.13 -5.32 -17.15
CA TRP A 59 -0.60 -6.64 -16.80
C TRP A 59 -0.92 -7.64 -17.92
N ASP A 60 0.07 -8.36 -18.46
CA ASP A 60 -0.21 -9.40 -19.44
C ASP A 60 -0.87 -10.60 -18.75
N PRO A 61 -2.01 -11.11 -19.25
CA PRO A 61 -2.65 -12.33 -18.73
C PRO A 61 -1.74 -13.56 -18.74
N ARG A 62 -0.70 -13.57 -19.57
CA ARG A 62 0.32 -14.64 -19.62
C ARG A 62 1.40 -14.50 -18.53
N GLY A 63 1.32 -13.48 -17.69
CA GLY A 63 2.31 -13.20 -16.64
C GLY A 63 3.55 -12.46 -17.15
N GLU A 64 3.48 -11.90 -18.35
CA GLU A 64 4.53 -11.05 -18.91
C GLU A 64 4.36 -9.60 -18.42
N GLY A 65 5.46 -8.92 -18.11
CA GLY A 65 5.39 -7.55 -17.56
C GLY A 65 5.19 -7.55 -16.04
N PRO A 66 4.73 -6.43 -15.44
CA PRO A 66 3.82 -5.40 -15.98
C PRO A 66 4.42 -4.44 -17.03
N TYR A 67 3.55 -3.68 -17.71
CA TYR A 67 3.88 -2.64 -18.68
C TYR A 67 3.45 -1.27 -18.18
N VAL A 68 4.27 -0.25 -18.42
CA VAL A 68 4.01 1.14 -18.00
C VAL A 68 4.18 2.09 -19.17
N GLY A 69 3.17 2.91 -19.45
CA GLY A 69 3.31 4.07 -20.31
C GLY A 69 3.92 5.24 -19.53
N VAL A 70 4.89 5.92 -20.12
CA VAL A 70 5.60 7.05 -19.49
C VAL A 70 5.43 8.34 -20.31
N THR A 71 5.60 9.49 -19.65
CA THR A 71 5.38 10.84 -20.21
C THR A 71 6.10 11.14 -21.52
N ASP A 72 7.23 10.49 -21.79
CA ASP A 72 8.00 10.67 -23.04
C ASP A 72 7.43 9.88 -24.24
N GLY A 73 6.31 9.18 -24.04
CA GLY A 73 5.61 8.43 -25.07
C GLY A 73 6.06 6.98 -25.22
N ARG A 74 7.05 6.52 -24.43
CA ARG A 74 7.47 5.11 -24.39
C ARG A 74 6.53 4.24 -23.56
N ILE A 75 6.56 2.95 -23.87
CA ILE A 75 5.95 1.87 -23.11
C ILE A 75 7.10 0.98 -22.64
N LEU A 76 7.27 0.88 -21.32
CA LEU A 76 8.29 0.06 -20.68
C LEU A 76 7.68 -1.26 -20.21
N LYS A 77 8.46 -2.35 -20.24
CA LYS A 77 8.11 -3.66 -19.70
C LYS A 77 9.03 -3.99 -18.52
N TRP A 78 8.46 -4.38 -17.39
CA TRP A 78 9.22 -4.93 -16.27
C TRP A 78 9.59 -6.39 -16.54
N ARG A 79 10.87 -6.73 -16.42
CA ARG A 79 11.39 -8.10 -16.65
C ARG A 79 11.91 -8.79 -15.38
N GLY A 80 11.52 -8.30 -14.21
CA GLY A 80 12.01 -8.79 -12.92
C GLY A 80 13.23 -8.01 -12.42
N SER A 81 13.64 -8.31 -11.19
CA SER A 81 14.70 -7.57 -10.48
C SER A 81 16.04 -7.55 -11.19
N ASP A 82 16.36 -8.62 -11.91
CA ASP A 82 17.70 -8.83 -12.48
C ASP A 82 17.87 -8.09 -13.82
N LEU A 83 16.76 -7.89 -14.53
CA LEU A 83 16.72 -7.26 -15.85
C LEU A 83 16.16 -5.84 -15.83
N GLY A 84 15.34 -5.51 -14.85
CA GLY A 84 14.76 -4.19 -14.70
C GLY A 84 13.69 -3.85 -15.74
N TRP A 85 13.55 -2.54 -16.01
CA TRP A 85 12.69 -2.01 -17.06
C TRP A 85 13.40 -2.05 -18.42
N VAL A 86 12.70 -2.50 -19.44
CA VAL A 86 13.16 -2.45 -20.83
C VAL A 86 12.15 -1.70 -21.69
N GLU A 87 12.61 -1.02 -22.73
CA GLU A 87 11.71 -0.44 -23.73
C GLU A 87 10.99 -1.55 -24.50
N PHE A 88 9.67 -1.46 -24.57
CA PHE A 88 8.81 -2.41 -25.28
C PHE A 88 8.25 -1.82 -26.56
N ALA A 89 7.75 -0.59 -26.48
CA ALA A 89 7.19 0.15 -27.62
C ALA A 89 7.24 1.66 -27.34
N TYR A 90 6.86 2.47 -28.32
CA TYR A 90 6.64 3.90 -28.16
C TYR A 90 5.51 4.34 -29.08
N SER A 91 4.79 5.40 -28.70
CA SER A 91 3.86 6.07 -29.61
C SER A 91 4.66 6.90 -30.62
N SER A 92 4.39 6.73 -31.91
CA SER A 92 5.13 7.42 -32.99
C SER A 92 5.19 8.94 -32.75
N PRO A 93 6.35 9.61 -32.92
CA PRO A 93 6.48 11.05 -32.67
C PRO A 93 5.67 11.94 -33.62
N HIS A 94 5.15 11.39 -34.73
CA HIS A 94 4.57 12.16 -35.82
C HIS A 94 3.08 11.84 -36.05
N ARG A 95 2.22 12.47 -35.26
CA ARG A 95 0.80 12.63 -35.62
C ARG A 95 0.40 14.10 -35.61
N PHE A 96 0.98 14.87 -36.52
CA PHE A 96 0.36 16.09 -37.00
C PHE A 96 -0.55 15.69 -38.16
N VAL A 97 -1.86 15.74 -37.94
CA VAL A 97 -2.85 15.90 -39.00
C VAL A 97 -3.02 17.39 -39.25
#